data_AF-I3XFP1-F1
#
_entry.id   AF-I3XFP1-F1
#
_cell.length_a   1.000
_cell.length_b   1.000
_cell.length_c   1.000
_cell.angle_alpha   90.00
_cell.angle_beta   90.00
_cell.angle_gamma   90.00
#
_symmetry.space_group_name_H-M   'P 1'
#
loop_
_entity.id
_entity.type
_entity.pdbx_description
1 polymer ?
#
loop_
_entity_poly.entity_id
_entity_poly.type
_entity_poly.pdbx_seq_one_letter_code
_entity_poly.pdbx_strand_id
1 'polypeptide(L)' 'MEGRAHARRWTNRQSGYSAVRDDTASVLIVAEALHAGDEADVRRLVDDLQMAIRAIWSVDPGTAMLERSAPRFDF' A
#
# COMPACT_ATOMS: atom_id res chain seq x y z
N MET A 1 7.77 -17.67 7.08
CA MET A 1 7.26 -17.01 8.30
C MET A 1 5.77 -16.83 8.15
N GLU A 2 4.99 -17.56 8.94
CA GLU A 2 3.53 -17.67 8.81
C GLU A 2 2.78 -16.42 9.31
N GLY A 3 1.72 -16.05 8.58
CA GLY A 3 0.47 -15.58 9.18
C GLY A 3 0.39 -14.14 9.70
N ARG A 4 1.27 -13.21 9.30
CA ARG A 4 1.19 -11.80 9.72
C ARG A 4 0.58 -10.96 8.62
N ALA A 5 -0.59 -10.35 8.87
CA ALA A 5 -1.18 -9.40 7.94
C ALA A 5 -0.27 -8.17 7.82
N HIS A 6 0.46 -8.06 6.72
CA HIS A 6 1.25 -6.88 6.34
C HIS A 6 0.37 -5.74 5.76
N ALA A 7 -0.96 -5.90 5.75
CA ALA A 7 -1.89 -4.89 5.27
C ALA A 7 -2.38 -4.00 6.42
N ARG A 8 -2.27 -2.68 6.24
CA ARG A 8 -2.63 -1.63 7.21
C ARG A 8 -3.79 -0.82 6.67
N ARG A 9 -4.81 -0.57 7.49
CA ARG A 9 -5.68 0.60 7.32
C ARG A 9 -5.04 1.75 8.09
N TRP A 10 -4.92 2.93 7.50
CA TRP A 10 -4.44 4.12 8.22
C TRP A 10 -5.43 4.43 9.35
N THR A 11 -5.08 4.05 10.59
CA THR A 11 -5.92 4.26 11.77
C THR A 11 -5.14 5.04 12.82
N ASN A 12 -5.84 5.88 13.57
CA ASN A 12 -5.33 6.81 14.58
C ASN A 12 -4.50 6.15 15.72
N ARG A 13 -4.42 4.82 15.77
CA ARG A 13 -3.59 4.10 16.75
C ARG A 13 -2.96 2.87 16.13
N GLN A 14 -1.67 2.98 15.85
CA GLN A 14 -0.86 1.87 15.36
C GLN A 14 -0.18 1.15 16.53
N SER A 15 -0.07 -0.18 16.46
CA SER A 15 0.78 -0.93 17.39
C SER A 15 2.26 -0.68 17.05
N GLY A 16 3.12 -0.63 18.07
CA GLY A 16 4.56 -0.40 17.87
C GLY A 16 5.29 -1.48 17.06
N TYR A 17 4.67 -2.66 16.92
CA TYR A 17 5.17 -3.79 16.11
C TYR A 17 5.04 -3.55 14.61
N SER A 18 4.06 -2.74 14.22
CA SER A 18 3.84 -2.40 12.82
C SER A 18 4.39 -1.02 12.49
N ALA A 19 5.10 -0.32 13.38
CA ALA A 19 5.69 0.97 13.04
C ALA A 19 6.71 0.83 11.91
N VAL A 20 6.69 1.73 10.92
CA VAL A 20 7.82 1.86 9.99
C VAL A 20 8.98 2.43 10.79
N ARG A 21 10.14 1.80 10.67
CA ARG A 21 11.38 2.14 11.37
C ARG A 21 12.52 2.17 10.35
N ASP A 22 13.66 2.68 10.76
CA ASP A 22 14.85 2.78 9.91
C ASP A 22 15.32 1.42 9.38
N ASP A 23 14.99 0.30 10.06
CA ASP A 23 15.31 -1.07 9.64
C ASP A 23 14.23 -1.73 8.76
N THR A 24 13.15 -1.03 8.42
CA THR A 24 12.08 -1.57 7.58
C THR A 24 12.54 -1.67 6.12
N ALA A 25 12.83 -2.89 5.67
CA ALA A 25 13.29 -3.16 4.31
C ALA A 25 12.16 -3.39 3.28
N SER A 26 10.92 -3.62 3.72
CA SER A 26 9.78 -3.90 2.83
C SER A 26 8.47 -3.41 3.44
N VAL A 27 7.60 -2.85 2.60
CA VAL A 27 6.29 -2.34 3.00
C VAL A 27 5.22 -2.75 1.98
N LEU A 28 4.01 -3.03 2.47
CA LEU A 28 2.81 -3.17 1.65
C LEU A 28 1.89 -2.00 1.98
N ILE A 29 1.52 -1.22 0.97
CA ILE A 29 0.62 -0.08 1.07
C ILE A 29 -0.70 -0.45 0.42
N VAL A 30 -1.81 -0.28 1.14
CA VAL A 30 -3.17 -0.56 0.64
C VAL A 30 -3.95 0.74 0.68
N ALA A 31 -4.57 1.11 -0.45
CA ALA A 31 -5.46 2.25 -0.57
C ALA A 31 -6.87 1.76 -0.91
N GLU A 32 -7.86 2.19 -0.14
CA GLU A 32 -9.28 1.93 -0.37
C GLU A 32 -10.05 3.25 -0.33
N ALA A 33 -11.07 3.40 -1.17
CA ALA A 33 -12.01 4.50 -1.13
C ALA A 33 -13.43 3.95 -1.09
N LEU A 34 -14.30 4.60 -0.32
CA LEU A 34 -15.68 4.17 -0.03
C LEU A 34 -16.65 5.30 -0.44
N HIS A 35 -16.51 5.80 -1.67
CA HIS A 35 -17.35 6.86 -2.23
C HIS A 35 -17.57 6.64 -3.73
N ALA A 36 -18.57 7.31 -4.33
CA ALA A 36 -18.78 7.23 -5.78
C ALA A 36 -17.58 7.81 -6.54
N GLY A 37 -17.17 7.15 -7.62
CA GLY A 37 -15.99 7.56 -8.42
C GLY A 37 -14.64 7.25 -7.78
N ASP A 38 -14.63 6.46 -6.70
CA ASP A 38 -13.46 6.00 -5.95
C ASP A 38 -12.32 5.45 -6.80
N GLU A 39 -12.62 4.69 -7.85
CA GLU A 39 -11.60 4.02 -8.68
C GLU A 39 -10.58 5.01 -9.28
N ALA A 40 -11.04 6.16 -9.77
CA ALA A 40 -10.17 7.16 -10.38
C ALA A 40 -9.25 7.82 -9.33
N ASP A 41 -9.78 8.06 -8.14
CA ASP A 41 -9.01 8.65 -7.04
C ASP A 41 -7.97 7.66 -6.49
N VAL A 42 -8.33 6.38 -6.34
CA VAL A 42 -7.38 5.33 -5.91
C VAL A 42 -6.28 5.16 -6.95
N ARG A 43 -6.61 5.14 -8.25
CA ARG A 43 -5.61 5.04 -9.32
C ARG A 43 -4.61 6.20 -9.28
N ARG A 44 -5.12 7.43 -9.18
CA ARG A 44 -4.27 8.63 -9.04
C ARG A 44 -3.38 8.55 -7.80
N LEU A 45 -3.92 8.12 -6.66
CA LEU A 45 -3.15 7.95 -5.44
C LEU A 45 -2.03 6.91 -5.58
N VAL A 46 -2.31 5.78 -6.25
CA VAL A 46 -1.30 4.74 -6.52
C VAL A 46 -0.17 5.29 -7.40
N ASP A 47 -0.49 6.06 -8.44
CA ASP A 47 0.50 6.68 -9.32
C ASP A 47 1.36 7.70 -8.56
N ASP A 48 0.73 8.57 -7.75
CA ASP A 48 1.43 9.55 -6.92
C ASP A 48 2.37 8.87 -5.91
N LEU A 49 1.91 7.80 -5.25
CA LEU A 49 2.72 7.01 -4.32
C LEU A 49 3.89 6.33 -5.04
N GLN A 50 3.66 5.70 -6.20
CA GLN A 50 4.73 5.08 -6.98
C GLN A 50 5.81 6.11 -7.34
N MET A 51 5.41 7.30 -7.80
CA MET A 51 6.34 8.35 -8.16
C MET A 51 7.13 8.88 -6.94
N ALA A 52 6.46 9.12 -5.82
CA ALA A 52 7.10 9.56 -4.58
C ALA A 52 8.10 8.52 -4.03
N ILE A 53 7.71 7.24 -4.03
CA ILE A 53 8.55 6.12 -3.57
C ILE A 53 9.80 5.99 -4.43
N ARG A 54 9.64 6.04 -5.76
CA ARG A 54 10.77 6.04 -6.71
C ARG A 54 11.70 7.21 -6.45
N ALA A 55 11.16 8.42 -6.26
CA ALA A 55 11.95 9.63 -6.06
C ALA A 55 12.74 9.62 -4.74
N ILE A 56 12.15 9.14 -3.65
CA ILE A 56 12.75 9.21 -2.31
C ILE A 56 13.71 8.03 -2.06
N TRP A 57 13.33 6.82 -2.46
CA TRP A 57 14.07 5.60 -2.12
C TRP A 57 14.78 4.94 -3.31
N SER A 58 14.61 5.47 -4.54
CA SER A 58 15.21 4.88 -5.75
C SER A 58 14.82 3.41 -5.98
N VAL A 59 13.62 3.02 -5.53
CA VAL A 59 13.05 1.68 -5.73
C VAL A 59 11.88 1.75 -6.70
N ASP A 60 11.68 0.70 -7.48
CA ASP A 60 10.49 0.56 -8.31
C ASP A 60 9.44 -0.31 -7.59
N PRO A 61 8.37 0.28 -7.03
CA PRO A 61 7.36 -0.50 -6.32
C PRO A 61 6.44 -1.21 -7.32
N GLY A 62 6.18 -2.50 -7.06
CA GLY A 62 5.07 -3.19 -7.71
C GLY A 62 3.74 -2.56 -7.30
N THR A 63 2.87 -2.31 -8.28
CA THR A 63 1.54 -1.74 -8.06
C THR A 63 0.47 -2.58 -8.76
N ALA A 64 -0.74 -2.62 -8.19
CA ALA A 64 -1.90 -3.24 -8.83
C ALA A 64 -3.20 -2.60 -8.33
N MET A 65 -4.20 -2.53 -9.20
CA MET A 65 -5.59 -2.29 -8.82
C MET A 65 -6.26 -3.64 -8.57
N LEU A 66 -6.73 -3.87 -7.34
CA LEU A 66 -7.41 -5.12 -6.99
C LEU A 66 -8.89 -5.04 -7.35
N GLU A 67 -9.34 -6.04 -8.11
CA GLU A 67 -10.74 -6.19 -8.53
C GLU A 67 -11.31 -7.48 -7.96
N ARG A 68 -12.64 -7.62 -7.99
CA ARG A 68 -13.30 -8.88 -7.60
C ARG A 68 -12.81 -10.09 -8.42
N SER A 69 -12.54 -9.87 -9.71
CA SER A 69 -12.00 -10.85 -10.66
C SER A 69 -10.51 -11.16 -10.41
N ALA A 70 -9.75 -10.22 -9.86
CA ALA A 70 -8.32 -10.33 -9.56
C ALA A 70 -8.01 -9.78 -8.15
N PRO A 71 -8.37 -10.51 -7.08
CA PRO A 71 -8.33 -9.99 -5.71
C PRO A 71 -6.97 -10.17 -5.03
N ARG A 72 -5.91 -10.50 -5.78
CA ARG A 72 -4.59 -10.86 -5.23
C ARG A 72 -3.50 -9.95 -5.77
N PHE A 73 -2.54 -9.66 -4.90
CA PHE A 73 -1.28 -9.00 -5.21
C PHE A 73 -0.15 -9.93 -4.74
N ASP A 74 0.74 -10.29 -5.65
CA ASP A 74 1.88 -11.16 -5.38
C ASP A 74 3.15 -10.31 -5.18
N PHE A 75 3.96 -10.65 -4.18
CA PHE A 75 5.18 -9.93 -3.75
C PHE A 75 6.40 -10.85 -3.70
#